data_AF-A0A1H8BKA6-F1
#
_entry.id   AF-A0A1H8BKA6-F1
#
_cell.length_a   1.000
_cell.length_b   1.000
_cell.length_c   1.000
_cell.angle_alpha   90.00
_cell.angle_beta   90.00
_cell.angle_gamma   90.00
#
_symmetry.space_group_name_H-M   'P 1'
#
loop_
_entity.id
_entity.type
_entity.pdbx_description
1 polymer ?
#
loop_
_entity_poly.entity_id
_entity_poly.type
_entity_poly.pdbx_seq_one_letter_code
_entity_poly.pdbx_strand_id
1 'polypeptide(L)'
;MRPVHTVRAAAPPEVARAEAPAAVPTAPPPGEPLPAQEEVAAASPVPSGEAPEAVAAEDAEEEEGDEDEAGLEEGDEGEAGEAATNPAGPGLLYTADLSDEELTRRWKQEPQSLGSVSVGFVESGRLINGVRFPDGGADWIVVSPEKTYATEETITYLSQVIRAVRAEHPDAPALRVNQISAKEGGYMRPHKSHQSGRDVDLGFYYPTVEPIRARDRENHIHLARNWSLVKALLAHADVQLILVDRRVQKVLYEYALKAGEDKAWLDSLFHAGFQSIIRHARGHRDHFHVRFFSPRAQELGRRLAPLLALQPDQNIAMHRVRSGDTLGAIALRYNSTVNGLRKSNRLRGNLLRIGQVLSVPLRGPCTRCPVPPPVVLPPRRLAAAPAQTGTLAAGKPMEAVPATGKSEEPPASEEPKPQSPTVVGTPTS
;
A
#
# COMPACT_ATOMS: atom_id res chain seq x y z
N MET A 1 77.19 12.70 -1.73
CA MET A 1 75.91 13.44 -1.88
C MET A 1 74.99 13.07 -0.74
N ARG A 2 74.64 14.06 0.10
CA ARG A 2 73.37 14.26 0.86
C ARG A 2 72.84 13.15 1.81
N PRO A 3 72.10 13.54 2.88
CA PRO A 3 72.57 13.26 4.24
C PRO A 3 71.53 12.63 5.19
N VAL A 4 72.05 12.32 6.38
CA VAL A 4 71.44 12.04 7.69
C VAL A 4 70.03 12.62 7.92
N HIS A 5 69.09 11.77 8.32
CA HIS A 5 67.85 12.17 9.00
C HIS A 5 67.90 11.78 10.48
N THR A 6 67.94 12.79 11.33
CA THR A 6 67.76 12.72 12.78
C THR A 6 66.27 12.69 13.13
N VAL A 7 65.95 11.82 14.08
CA VAL A 7 64.62 11.63 14.70
C VAL A 7 64.29 12.82 15.60
N ARG A 8 63.06 13.34 15.53
CA ARG A 8 62.53 14.33 16.49
C ARG A 8 61.29 13.78 17.19
N ALA A 9 61.28 13.95 18.51
CA ALA A 9 60.37 13.37 19.49
C ALA A 9 58.95 13.94 19.47
N ALA A 10 58.01 13.12 19.98
CA ALA A 10 56.60 13.41 20.20
C ALA A 10 56.35 14.37 21.37
N ALA A 11 55.29 15.17 21.26
CA ALA A 11 54.75 16.02 22.33
C ALA A 11 53.51 15.35 22.99
N PRO A 12 53.26 15.57 24.30
CA PRO A 12 52.18 14.93 25.07
C PRO A 12 50.81 15.62 24.90
N PRO A 13 49.69 14.98 25.34
CA PRO A 13 48.33 15.39 25.00
C PRO A 13 47.80 16.51 25.90
N GLU A 14 46.92 17.36 25.36
CA GLU A 14 46.26 18.45 26.08
C GLU A 14 44.91 17.98 26.66
N VAL A 15 44.69 18.32 27.93
CA VAL A 15 43.57 17.87 28.77
C VAL A 15 42.37 18.80 28.61
N ALA A 16 41.18 18.20 28.48
CA ALA A 16 39.88 18.87 28.36
C ALA A 16 39.57 19.84 29.51
N ARG A 17 39.02 21.02 29.18
CA ARG A 17 38.36 21.93 30.12
C ARG A 17 36.85 21.94 29.85
N ALA A 18 36.07 21.75 30.92
CA ALA A 18 34.61 21.81 30.93
C ALA A 18 34.11 23.25 30.83
N GLU A 19 33.16 23.50 29.92
CA GLU A 19 32.41 24.77 29.83
C GLU A 19 31.15 24.73 30.71
N ALA A 20 30.87 25.85 31.37
CA ALA A 20 29.71 26.10 32.22
C ALA A 20 28.44 26.39 31.38
N PRO A 21 27.22 26.12 31.90
CA PRO A 21 25.99 26.24 31.11
C PRO A 21 25.56 27.69 30.87
N ALA A 22 25.15 27.98 29.64
CA ALA A 22 24.63 29.27 29.19
C ALA A 22 23.22 29.59 29.73
N ALA A 23 23.00 30.87 30.05
CA ALA A 23 21.77 31.42 30.60
C ALA A 23 20.62 31.50 29.58
N VAL A 24 19.39 31.36 30.09
CA VAL A 24 18.11 31.43 29.35
C VAL A 24 17.79 32.88 28.93
N PRO A 25 17.43 33.14 27.65
CA PRO A 25 16.99 34.47 27.24
C PRO A 25 15.50 34.71 27.53
N THR A 26 15.19 35.88 28.11
CA THR A 26 13.85 36.40 28.41
C THR A 26 13.11 36.89 27.16
N ALA A 27 11.78 36.72 27.14
CA ALA A 27 10.89 37.07 26.03
C ALA A 27 10.71 38.60 25.82
N PRO A 28 10.45 39.07 24.58
CA PRO A 28 10.15 40.48 24.30
C PRO A 28 8.66 40.84 24.51
N PRO A 29 8.31 42.12 24.73
CA PRO A 29 6.94 42.57 24.97
C PRO A 29 6.08 42.61 23.67
N PRO A 30 4.74 42.60 23.79
CA PRO A 30 3.83 42.55 22.65
C PRO A 30 3.75 43.90 21.90
N GLY A 31 3.77 43.85 20.57
CA GLY A 31 3.64 45.01 19.68
C GLY A 31 2.18 45.44 19.44
N GLU A 32 2.02 46.73 19.16
CA GLU A 32 0.77 47.46 18.91
C GLU A 32 0.00 46.99 17.66
N PRO A 33 -1.33 47.22 17.60
CA PRO A 33 -2.17 46.78 16.48
C PRO A 33 -2.03 47.65 15.23
N LEU A 34 -1.99 47.01 14.07
CA LEU A 34 -1.95 47.66 12.74
C LEU A 34 -3.32 48.22 12.32
N PRO A 35 -3.38 49.33 11.56
CA PRO A 35 -4.62 49.95 11.12
C PRO A 35 -5.25 49.27 9.89
N ALA A 36 -6.56 49.45 9.76
CA ALA A 36 -7.42 48.95 8.68
C ALA A 36 -7.03 49.51 7.30
N GLN A 37 -7.16 48.69 6.25
CA GLN A 37 -6.97 49.09 4.86
C GLN A 37 -8.32 49.29 4.15
N GLU A 38 -8.43 50.43 3.47
CA GLU A 38 -9.52 50.85 2.60
C GLU A 38 -9.56 50.08 1.27
N GLU A 39 -10.79 49.94 0.75
CA GLU A 39 -11.10 49.52 -0.61
C GLU A 39 -10.56 50.50 -1.66
N VAL A 40 -10.03 49.99 -2.79
CA VAL A 40 -10.07 50.73 -4.05
C VAL A 40 -10.29 49.78 -5.25
N ALA A 41 -11.14 50.26 -6.14
CA ALA A 41 -11.78 49.57 -7.24
C ALA A 41 -10.97 49.52 -8.56
N ALA A 42 -11.58 48.80 -9.51
CA ALA A 42 -11.15 48.42 -10.85
C ALA A 42 -10.70 49.53 -11.82
N ALA A 43 -9.84 49.15 -12.78
CA ALA A 43 -9.74 49.78 -14.10
C ALA A 43 -9.31 48.76 -15.17
N SER A 44 -9.87 48.96 -16.37
CA SER A 44 -9.94 48.10 -17.57
C SER A 44 -8.76 48.33 -18.58
N PRO A 45 -8.69 47.58 -19.73
CA PRO A 45 -7.45 47.13 -20.39
C PRO A 45 -7.05 47.87 -21.70
N VAL A 46 -6.09 47.29 -22.47
CA VAL A 46 -5.80 47.36 -23.97
C VAL A 46 -4.32 47.76 -24.28
N PRO A 47 -3.60 47.36 -25.39
CA PRO A 47 -3.62 46.15 -26.27
C PRO A 47 -2.22 45.56 -26.69
N SER A 48 -2.28 44.40 -27.37
CA SER A 48 -1.50 43.83 -28.52
C SER A 48 0.02 44.02 -28.72
N GLY A 49 0.71 42.89 -29.01
CA GLY A 49 1.99 42.81 -29.73
C GLY A 49 2.31 41.34 -30.15
N GLU A 50 2.80 41.17 -31.37
CA GLU A 50 2.86 39.95 -32.23
C GLU A 50 3.77 38.77 -31.80
N ALA A 51 3.48 37.61 -32.41
CA ALA A 51 4.24 36.35 -32.43
C ALA A 51 5.46 36.39 -33.40
N PRO A 52 6.36 35.39 -33.39
CA PRO A 52 6.18 34.12 -34.16
C PRO A 52 6.72 32.90 -33.34
N GLU A 53 6.68 31.61 -33.70
CA GLU A 53 6.36 30.84 -34.91
C GLU A 53 6.08 29.39 -34.43
N ALA A 54 5.11 28.71 -35.03
CA ALA A 54 4.68 27.36 -34.67
C ALA A 54 5.35 26.30 -35.55
N VAL A 55 5.76 25.18 -34.96
CA VAL A 55 5.98 23.92 -35.66
C VAL A 55 4.88 22.93 -35.28
N ALA A 56 4.28 22.37 -36.33
CA ALA A 56 3.07 21.59 -36.33
C ALA A 56 3.17 20.25 -35.59
N ALA A 57 2.06 19.86 -34.97
CA ALA A 57 1.65 18.47 -34.82
C ALA A 57 0.12 18.44 -34.93
N GLU A 58 -0.34 18.08 -36.13
CA GLU A 58 -1.70 17.63 -36.38
C GLU A 58 -1.85 16.23 -35.78
N ASP A 59 -2.86 16.03 -34.93
CA ASP A 59 -3.87 15.00 -35.18
C ASP A 59 -5.06 15.26 -34.23
N ALA A 60 -6.21 15.47 -34.86
CA ALA A 60 -7.46 15.82 -34.23
C ALA A 60 -8.04 14.62 -33.47
N GLU A 61 -8.41 14.87 -32.22
CA GLU A 61 -9.18 13.95 -31.40
C GLU A 61 -10.65 13.99 -31.85
N GLU A 62 -11.10 12.93 -32.52
CA GLU A 62 -12.53 12.61 -32.58
C GLU A 62 -12.86 11.77 -31.34
N GLU A 63 -13.42 12.43 -30.33
CA GLU A 63 -14.18 11.78 -29.27
C GLU A 63 -15.51 11.30 -29.86
N GLU A 64 -15.62 10.01 -30.19
CA GLU A 64 -16.94 9.39 -30.23
C GLU A 64 -17.40 9.14 -28.79
N GLY A 65 -18.46 9.85 -28.42
CA GLY A 65 -19.14 9.72 -27.14
C GLY A 65 -19.76 8.33 -26.99
N ASP A 66 -19.32 7.60 -25.97
CA ASP A 66 -20.10 6.52 -25.37
C ASP A 66 -21.29 7.18 -24.63
N GLU A 67 -22.35 7.51 -25.38
CA GLU A 67 -23.66 7.92 -24.86
C GLU A 67 -24.37 6.70 -24.25
N ASP A 68 -23.94 6.28 -23.05
CA ASP A 68 -24.71 5.42 -22.14
C ASP A 68 -24.23 5.65 -20.68
N GLU A 69 -24.09 6.91 -20.29
CA GLU A 69 -23.95 7.31 -18.89
C GLU A 69 -25.34 7.51 -18.25
N ALA A 70 -25.90 6.42 -17.73
CA ALA A 70 -26.96 6.50 -16.73
C ALA A 70 -26.91 5.32 -15.76
N GLY A 71 -26.16 5.50 -14.67
CA GLY A 71 -26.44 4.82 -13.40
C GLY A 71 -25.56 3.64 -12.97
N LEU A 72 -24.42 3.38 -13.62
CA LEU A 72 -23.46 2.39 -13.13
C LEU A 72 -22.31 3.06 -12.38
N GLU A 73 -22.24 2.82 -11.07
CA GLU A 73 -21.30 3.43 -10.13
C GLU A 73 -19.82 3.16 -10.52
N GLU A 74 -19.03 4.23 -10.59
CA GLU A 74 -17.58 4.17 -10.82
C GLU A 74 -16.88 3.66 -9.56
N GLY A 75 -15.92 2.74 -9.72
CA GLY A 75 -15.03 2.34 -8.64
C GLY A 75 -14.13 3.50 -8.24
N ASP A 76 -14.30 4.02 -7.02
CA ASP A 76 -13.38 5.01 -6.45
C ASP A 76 -12.08 4.31 -6.00
N GLU A 77 -10.95 4.95 -6.26
CA GLU A 77 -9.67 4.55 -5.72
C GLU A 77 -9.55 4.89 -4.22
N GLY A 78 -10.46 5.67 -3.64
CA GLY A 78 -10.51 5.98 -2.22
C GLY A 78 -11.02 4.83 -1.35
N GLU A 79 -10.67 4.84 -0.07
CA GLU A 79 -11.16 3.89 0.94
C GLU A 79 -12.03 4.56 2.01
N ALA A 80 -11.89 5.87 2.21
CA ALA A 80 -12.56 6.59 3.30
C ALA A 80 -14.10 6.58 3.24
N GLY A 81 -14.70 6.29 2.09
CA GLY A 81 -16.16 6.14 1.92
C GLY A 81 -16.71 4.73 2.14
N GLU A 82 -15.83 3.71 2.17
CA GLU A 82 -16.21 2.28 2.20
C GLU A 82 -15.84 1.58 3.52
N ALA A 83 -15.36 2.34 4.51
CA ALA A 83 -15.01 1.85 5.83
C ALA A 83 -16.21 1.14 6.48
N ALA A 84 -16.25 -0.20 6.37
CA ALA A 84 -17.35 -1.03 6.79
C ALA A 84 -17.63 -0.90 8.30
N THR A 85 -18.91 -0.83 8.62
CA THR A 85 -19.52 -0.66 9.95
C THR A 85 -19.57 -1.95 10.78
N ASN A 86 -18.78 -2.97 10.44
CA ASN A 86 -18.81 -4.23 11.18
C ASN A 86 -17.96 -4.11 12.46
N PRO A 87 -18.55 -4.26 13.66
CA PRO A 87 -17.77 -4.25 14.89
C PRO A 87 -16.78 -5.42 14.84
N ALA A 88 -15.50 -5.12 15.06
CA ALA A 88 -14.49 -6.15 15.23
C ALA A 88 -14.91 -7.06 16.40
N GLY A 89 -15.21 -8.33 16.09
CA GLY A 89 -15.42 -9.33 17.11
C GLY A 89 -14.15 -9.48 17.98
N PRO A 90 -14.28 -9.88 19.25
CA PRO A 90 -13.17 -9.85 20.23
C PRO A 90 -12.00 -10.81 19.93
N GLY A 91 -12.00 -11.53 18.79
CA GLY A 91 -11.18 -12.71 18.56
C GLY A 91 -10.11 -12.62 17.47
N LEU A 92 -9.98 -11.53 16.70
CA LEU A 92 -8.87 -11.39 15.75
C LEU A 92 -8.38 -9.95 15.68
N LEU A 93 -7.33 -9.67 16.44
CA LEU A 93 -6.44 -8.54 16.19
C LEU A 93 -5.16 -9.13 15.59
N TYR A 94 -4.82 -8.75 14.36
CA TYR A 94 -3.62 -9.21 13.63
C TYR A 94 -2.29 -8.86 14.30
N THR A 95 -2.36 -8.23 15.47
CA THR A 95 -1.26 -7.75 16.29
C THR A 95 -1.46 -8.15 17.76
N ALA A 96 -2.27 -9.18 18.05
CA ALA A 96 -2.52 -9.68 19.40
C ALA A 96 -1.24 -10.23 20.08
N ASP A 97 -0.24 -10.61 19.29
CA ASP A 97 1.11 -10.97 19.73
C ASP A 97 1.90 -9.79 20.32
N LEU A 98 1.42 -8.56 20.15
CA LEU A 98 2.11 -7.34 20.53
C LEU A 98 1.25 -6.50 21.48
N SER A 99 1.65 -6.37 22.74
CA SER A 99 0.96 -5.48 23.71
C SER A 99 1.16 -4.00 23.35
N ASP A 100 0.30 -3.11 23.86
CA ASP A 100 0.45 -1.67 23.63
C ASP A 100 1.73 -1.10 24.27
N GLU A 101 2.15 -1.66 25.41
CA GLU A 101 3.41 -1.31 26.07
C GLU A 101 4.62 -1.69 25.20
N GLU A 102 4.64 -2.91 24.66
CA GLU A 102 5.74 -3.38 23.81
C GLU A 102 5.74 -2.67 22.45
N LEU A 103 4.56 -2.42 21.86
CA LEU A 103 4.45 -1.59 20.66
C LEU A 103 5.04 -0.20 20.89
N THR A 104 4.71 0.44 22.01
CA THR A 104 5.24 1.75 22.38
C THR A 104 6.75 1.70 22.60
N ARG A 105 7.26 0.67 23.28
CA ARG A 105 8.69 0.49 23.52
C ARG A 105 9.46 0.33 22.20
N ARG A 106 9.00 -0.58 21.33
CA ARG A 106 9.61 -0.81 20.00
C ARG A 106 9.52 0.43 19.13
N TRP A 107 8.40 1.15 19.12
CA TRP A 107 8.30 2.39 18.35
C TRP A 107 9.31 3.46 18.79
N LYS A 108 9.58 3.56 20.10
CA LYS A 108 10.57 4.51 20.64
C LYS A 108 12.02 4.09 20.38
N GLN A 109 12.33 2.81 20.55
CA GLN A 109 13.72 2.34 20.65
C GLN A 109 14.19 1.62 19.38
N GLU A 110 13.30 0.88 18.73
CA GLU A 110 13.61 -0.08 17.65
C GLU A 110 12.51 -0.07 16.57
N PRO A 111 12.16 1.08 15.96
CA PRO A 111 11.00 1.18 15.08
C PRO A 111 11.06 0.25 13.86
N GLN A 112 12.27 -0.14 13.42
CA GLN A 112 12.46 -1.11 12.33
C GLN A 112 12.00 -2.53 12.70
N SER A 113 11.99 -2.89 14.00
CA SER A 113 11.57 -4.21 14.49
C SER A 113 10.07 -4.49 14.35
N LEU A 114 9.28 -3.48 14.00
CA LEU A 114 7.84 -3.60 13.81
C LEU A 114 7.45 -4.16 12.43
N GLY A 115 8.43 -4.36 11.53
CA GLY A 115 8.17 -4.73 10.14
C GLY A 115 7.45 -3.60 9.39
N SER A 116 6.91 -3.91 8.22
CA SER A 116 6.20 -2.94 7.39
C SER A 116 4.86 -2.52 8.00
N VAL A 117 4.55 -1.22 7.97
CA VAL A 117 3.34 -0.65 8.59
C VAL A 117 2.63 0.27 7.59
N SER A 118 1.33 0.04 7.41
CA SER A 118 0.44 0.84 6.56
C SER A 118 -0.34 1.82 7.42
N VAL A 119 0.05 3.09 7.42
CA VAL A 119 -0.58 4.12 8.27
C VAL A 119 -1.57 4.95 7.44
N GLY A 120 -2.79 5.08 7.94
CA GLY A 120 -3.85 5.85 7.29
C GLY A 120 -4.51 5.10 6.14
N PHE A 121 -5.23 5.84 5.29
CA PHE A 121 -5.96 5.29 4.15
C PHE A 121 -5.07 5.19 2.92
N VAL A 122 -5.42 4.35 1.95
CA VAL A 122 -4.72 4.23 0.66
C VAL A 122 -4.56 5.54 -0.13
N GLU A 123 -5.47 6.51 0.02
CA GLU A 123 -5.45 7.82 -0.65
C GLU A 123 -4.97 8.99 0.22
N SER A 124 -4.62 8.72 1.48
CA SER A 124 -4.13 9.71 2.45
C SER A 124 -3.27 9.06 3.53
N GLY A 125 -2.39 8.18 3.10
CA GLY A 125 -1.62 7.31 3.97
C GLY A 125 -0.12 7.40 3.73
N ARG A 126 0.60 6.58 4.47
CA ARG A 126 2.05 6.43 4.34
C ARG A 126 2.48 5.01 4.67
N LEU A 127 3.68 4.68 4.22
CA LEU A 127 4.32 3.40 4.48
C LEU A 127 5.53 3.62 5.39
N ILE A 128 5.56 2.91 6.52
CA ILE A 128 6.72 2.88 7.41
C ILE A 128 7.36 1.49 7.26
N ASN A 129 8.70 1.46 7.24
CA ASN A 129 9.48 0.25 7.00
C ASN A 129 9.04 -0.52 5.74
N GLY A 130 8.70 0.21 4.68
CA GLY A 130 8.32 -0.38 3.41
C GLY A 130 9.43 -1.26 2.84
N VAL A 131 9.05 -2.44 2.36
CA VAL A 131 9.99 -3.38 1.74
C VAL A 131 9.92 -3.21 0.23
N ARG A 132 11.08 -3.13 -0.43
CA ARG A 132 11.12 -3.07 -1.89
C ARG A 132 10.71 -4.43 -2.45
N PHE A 133 9.82 -4.44 -3.43
CA PHE A 133 9.44 -5.66 -4.14
C PHE A 133 10.67 -6.30 -4.78
N PRO A 134 10.94 -7.59 -4.53
CA PRO A 134 12.17 -8.23 -4.95
C PRO A 134 12.20 -8.47 -6.46
N ASP A 135 13.41 -8.74 -6.98
CA ASP A 135 13.56 -9.29 -8.32
C ASP A 135 12.91 -10.67 -8.40
N GLY A 136 12.15 -10.91 -9.47
CA GLY A 136 11.39 -12.14 -9.67
C GLY A 136 12.08 -13.16 -10.55
N GLY A 137 13.29 -12.86 -11.05
CA GLY A 137 13.92 -13.61 -12.11
C GLY A 137 12.97 -13.78 -13.29
N ALA A 138 12.61 -15.02 -13.58
CA ALA A 138 11.70 -15.32 -14.68
C ALA A 138 10.23 -15.01 -14.34
N ASP A 139 9.83 -14.94 -13.06
CA ASP A 139 8.42 -14.95 -12.65
C ASP A 139 7.73 -13.60 -12.90
N TRP A 140 8.44 -12.49 -12.66
CA TRP A 140 7.94 -11.15 -12.88
C TRP A 140 9.05 -10.15 -13.23
N ILE A 141 8.64 -9.05 -13.84
CA ILE A 141 9.47 -7.88 -14.15
C ILE A 141 8.98 -6.71 -13.32
N VAL A 142 9.90 -6.09 -12.58
CA VAL A 142 9.64 -4.84 -11.85
C VAL A 142 9.90 -3.65 -12.76
N VAL A 143 8.85 -2.93 -13.14
CA VAL A 143 8.94 -1.87 -14.18
C VAL A 143 9.55 -0.57 -13.65
N SER A 144 9.25 -0.20 -12.40
CA SER A 144 9.75 1.02 -11.76
C SER A 144 10.21 0.73 -10.33
N PRO A 145 11.43 0.18 -10.13
CA PRO A 145 11.88 -0.31 -8.83
C PRO A 145 11.75 0.72 -7.70
N GLU A 146 11.91 2.01 -7.98
CA GLU A 146 11.78 3.11 -7.03
C GLU A 146 10.35 3.37 -6.54
N LYS A 147 9.34 2.83 -7.23
CA LYS A 147 7.90 2.94 -6.93
C LYS A 147 7.25 1.61 -6.53
N THR A 148 8.06 0.62 -6.15
CA THR A 148 7.60 -0.75 -5.84
C THR A 148 7.86 -1.11 -4.37
N TYR A 149 7.69 -0.15 -3.47
CA TYR A 149 7.72 -0.45 -2.04
C TYR A 149 6.35 -0.87 -1.55
N ALA A 150 6.29 -1.83 -0.64
CA ALA A 150 5.05 -2.45 -0.22
C ALA A 150 5.09 -2.86 1.25
N THR A 151 3.94 -3.27 1.76
CA THR A 151 3.89 -4.10 2.98
C THR A 151 4.45 -5.50 2.70
N GLU A 152 5.03 -6.17 3.70
CA GLU A 152 5.52 -7.55 3.59
C GLU A 152 4.42 -8.53 3.15
N GLU A 153 3.18 -8.29 3.61
CA GLU A 153 1.98 -9.04 3.21
C GLU A 153 1.73 -8.88 1.70
N THR A 154 1.75 -7.64 1.19
CA THR A 154 1.62 -7.36 -0.26
C THR A 154 2.68 -8.12 -1.08
N ILE A 155 3.94 -8.11 -0.64
CA ILE A 155 5.02 -8.82 -1.34
C ILE A 155 4.74 -10.33 -1.35
N THR A 156 4.33 -10.87 -0.21
CA THR A 156 4.04 -12.29 -0.04
C THR A 156 2.88 -12.74 -0.93
N TYR A 157 1.77 -11.99 -0.89
CA TYR A 157 0.60 -12.23 -1.73
C TYR A 157 0.99 -12.23 -3.21
N LEU A 158 1.66 -11.17 -3.68
CA LEU A 158 2.07 -11.07 -5.08
C LEU A 158 2.98 -12.22 -5.51
N SER A 159 3.98 -12.55 -4.70
CA SER A 159 4.89 -13.66 -5.00
C SER A 159 4.17 -15.00 -5.11
N GLN A 160 3.20 -15.27 -4.21
CA GLN A 160 2.40 -16.50 -4.23
C GLN A 160 1.45 -16.54 -5.42
N VAL A 161 0.74 -15.44 -5.69
CA VAL A 161 -0.21 -15.31 -6.80
C VAL A 161 0.49 -15.54 -8.13
N ILE A 162 1.61 -14.86 -8.38
CA ILE A 162 2.32 -14.96 -9.67
C ILE A 162 2.87 -16.37 -9.88
N ARG A 163 3.43 -16.99 -8.84
CA ARG A 163 3.92 -18.36 -8.90
C ARG A 163 2.80 -19.39 -9.09
N ALA A 164 1.63 -19.15 -8.51
CA ALA A 164 0.46 -20.01 -8.74
C ALA A 164 0.01 -19.97 -10.21
N VAL A 165 -0.04 -18.77 -10.82
CA VAL A 165 -0.34 -18.65 -12.26
C VAL A 165 0.70 -19.37 -13.10
N ARG A 166 1.98 -19.22 -12.79
CA ARG A 166 3.06 -19.92 -13.51
C ARG A 166 3.03 -21.43 -13.33
N ALA A 167 2.63 -21.92 -12.16
CA ALA A 167 2.47 -23.36 -11.94
C ALA A 167 1.37 -23.94 -12.84
N GLU A 168 0.29 -23.19 -13.05
CA GLU A 168 -0.79 -23.56 -13.98
C GLU A 168 -0.41 -23.35 -15.46
N HIS A 169 0.38 -22.30 -15.74
CA HIS A 169 0.83 -21.91 -17.09
C HIS A 169 2.35 -21.80 -17.14
N PRO A 170 3.11 -22.92 -17.26
CA PRO A 170 4.57 -22.91 -17.22
C PRO A 170 5.24 -22.08 -18.32
N ASP A 171 4.54 -21.84 -19.42
CA ASP A 171 4.98 -21.03 -20.55
C ASP A 171 4.56 -19.55 -20.45
N ALA A 172 3.93 -19.15 -19.34
CA ALA A 172 3.54 -17.76 -19.13
C ALA A 172 4.78 -16.85 -19.06
N PRO A 173 4.81 -15.73 -19.81
CA PRO A 173 5.89 -14.75 -19.70
C PRO A 173 5.93 -14.17 -18.28
N ALA A 174 7.01 -13.46 -17.95
CA ALA A 174 7.09 -12.78 -16.67
C ALA A 174 5.95 -11.75 -16.53
N LEU A 175 5.23 -11.76 -15.40
CA LEU A 175 4.19 -10.75 -15.15
C LEU A 175 4.84 -9.38 -14.93
N ARG A 176 4.28 -8.32 -15.52
CA ARG A 176 4.76 -6.96 -15.25
C ARG A 176 4.12 -6.44 -13.96
N VAL A 177 4.96 -6.21 -12.95
CA VAL A 177 4.58 -5.51 -11.71
C VAL A 177 4.99 -4.05 -11.87
N ASN A 178 3.98 -3.18 -11.99
CA ASN A 178 4.17 -1.74 -12.21
C ASN A 178 4.31 -1.02 -10.86
N GLN A 179 3.54 0.04 -10.60
CA GLN A 179 3.62 0.82 -9.37
C GLN A 179 2.94 0.12 -8.18
N ILE A 180 3.47 0.31 -6.97
CA ILE A 180 2.88 -0.13 -5.68
C ILE A 180 2.78 1.04 -4.71
N SER A 181 3.94 1.62 -4.35
CA SER A 181 4.05 2.84 -3.56
C SER A 181 5.50 3.35 -3.56
N ALA A 182 5.70 4.61 -3.18
CA ALA A 182 7.03 5.12 -2.90
C ALA A 182 7.59 4.52 -1.60
N LYS A 183 8.90 4.67 -1.36
CA LYS A 183 9.58 4.09 -0.18
C LYS A 183 8.91 4.39 1.16
N GLU A 184 8.39 5.61 1.31
CA GLU A 184 7.69 6.08 2.52
C GLU A 184 6.18 6.19 2.30
N GLY A 185 5.68 5.65 1.18
CA GLY A 185 4.31 5.83 0.73
C GLY A 185 4.02 7.28 0.33
N GLY A 186 2.83 7.76 0.66
CA GLY A 186 2.37 9.10 0.30
C GLY A 186 1.98 9.23 -1.17
N TYR A 187 1.48 10.41 -1.53
CA TYR A 187 0.93 10.67 -2.86
C TYR A 187 1.94 10.46 -3.99
N MET A 188 1.54 9.67 -4.99
CA MET A 188 2.33 9.38 -6.18
C MET A 188 1.55 9.74 -7.43
N ARG A 189 1.89 10.85 -8.08
CA ARG A 189 1.26 11.24 -9.35
C ARG A 189 1.47 10.14 -10.42
N PRO A 190 0.44 9.75 -11.20
CA PRO A 190 -0.94 10.28 -11.21
C PRO A 190 -1.94 9.56 -10.27
N HIS A 191 -1.52 8.52 -9.56
CA HIS A 191 -2.36 7.68 -8.72
C HIS A 191 -2.97 8.45 -7.55
N LYS A 192 -4.28 8.28 -7.31
CA LYS A 192 -4.93 8.87 -6.13
C LYS A 192 -4.63 8.03 -4.89
N SER A 193 -4.58 6.71 -5.06
CA SER A 193 -4.19 5.71 -4.06
C SER A 193 -2.67 5.41 -4.09
N HIS A 194 -2.22 4.18 -3.82
CA HIS A 194 -0.80 3.79 -3.80
C HIS A 194 0.04 4.48 -2.70
N GLN A 195 -0.60 5.01 -1.66
CA GLN A 195 0.10 5.78 -0.63
C GLN A 195 0.56 4.95 0.57
N SER A 196 0.10 3.71 0.73
CA SER A 196 0.28 2.96 1.98
C SER A 196 0.81 1.54 1.79
N GLY A 197 1.34 1.23 0.59
CA GLY A 197 1.98 -0.05 0.27
C GLY A 197 1.03 -1.24 0.10
N ARG A 198 -0.27 -0.97 -0.08
CA ARG A 198 -1.35 -1.97 -0.20
C ARG A 198 -1.96 -2.07 -1.59
N ASP A 199 -1.73 -1.10 -2.46
CA ASP A 199 -2.17 -1.11 -3.85
C ASP A 199 -1.04 -1.59 -4.76
N VAL A 200 -1.38 -2.16 -5.92
CA VAL A 200 -0.42 -2.53 -6.96
C VAL A 200 -1.09 -2.53 -8.33
N ASP A 201 -0.36 -2.05 -9.34
CA ASP A 201 -0.76 -2.13 -10.73
C ASP A 201 -0.08 -3.35 -11.39
N LEU A 202 -0.88 -4.34 -11.79
CA LEU A 202 -0.43 -5.55 -12.47
C LEU A 202 -0.78 -5.47 -13.95
N GLY A 203 0.22 -5.51 -14.83
CA GLY A 203 -0.02 -5.58 -16.27
C GLY A 203 -0.75 -6.87 -16.66
N PHE A 204 -1.47 -6.86 -17.78
CA PHE A 204 -2.08 -8.08 -18.30
C PHE A 204 -1.04 -9.05 -18.85
N TYR A 205 -1.36 -10.35 -18.79
CA TYR A 205 -0.68 -11.32 -19.65
C TYR A 205 -1.10 -11.10 -21.10
N TYR A 206 -0.13 -10.96 -21.99
CA TYR A 206 -0.34 -10.93 -23.43
C TYR A 206 0.16 -12.26 -24.04
N PRO A 207 -0.32 -12.63 -25.25
CA PRO A 207 0.27 -13.70 -26.03
C PRO A 207 1.73 -13.39 -26.43
N THR A 208 2.09 -12.11 -26.47
CA THR A 208 3.43 -11.59 -26.75
C THR A 208 4.13 -11.16 -25.47
N VAL A 209 5.47 -11.05 -25.52
CA VAL A 209 6.29 -10.56 -24.38
C VAL A 209 6.02 -9.08 -24.10
N GLU A 210 5.90 -8.27 -25.16
CA GLU A 210 5.60 -6.86 -25.03
C GLU A 210 4.09 -6.59 -25.04
N PRO A 211 3.59 -5.67 -24.20
CA PRO A 211 2.19 -5.27 -24.21
C PRO A 211 1.77 -4.62 -25.53
N ILE A 212 0.58 -4.98 -26.01
CA ILE A 212 -0.02 -4.38 -27.20
C ILE A 212 -0.60 -3.00 -26.86
N ARG A 213 -0.21 -1.97 -27.60
CA ARG A 213 -0.61 -0.56 -27.40
C ARG A 213 -1.78 -0.12 -28.29
N ALA A 214 -2.76 -0.99 -28.50
CA ALA A 214 -3.97 -0.68 -29.26
C ALA A 214 -5.02 0.06 -28.39
N ARG A 215 -6.09 0.58 -29.01
CA ARG A 215 -7.24 1.14 -28.27
C ARG A 215 -8.15 0.04 -27.70
N ASP A 216 -8.25 -1.07 -28.41
CA ASP A 216 -9.07 -2.26 -28.11
C ASP A 216 -8.21 -3.38 -27.48
N ARG A 217 -7.41 -3.01 -26.46
CA ARG A 217 -6.44 -3.92 -25.84
C ARG A 217 -7.07 -5.18 -25.26
N GLU A 218 -8.32 -5.11 -24.82
CA GLU A 218 -9.11 -6.22 -24.30
C GLU A 218 -9.20 -7.39 -25.30
N ASN A 219 -9.13 -7.13 -26.59
CA ASN A 219 -9.17 -8.16 -27.64
C ASN A 219 -7.84 -8.91 -27.79
N HIS A 220 -6.78 -8.42 -27.14
CA HIS A 220 -5.41 -8.85 -27.35
C HIS A 220 -4.77 -9.49 -26.11
N ILE A 221 -5.43 -9.46 -24.96
CA ILE A 221 -4.93 -10.08 -23.73
C ILE A 221 -5.09 -11.60 -23.78
N HIS A 222 -4.20 -12.32 -23.10
CA HIS A 222 -4.30 -13.77 -22.98
C HIS A 222 -5.33 -14.15 -21.91
N LEU A 223 -6.59 -14.35 -22.31
CA LEU A 223 -7.73 -14.52 -21.41
C LEU A 223 -7.54 -15.62 -20.37
N ALA A 224 -7.02 -16.80 -20.74
CA ALA A 224 -6.82 -17.91 -19.81
C ALA A 224 -5.88 -17.55 -18.65
N ARG A 225 -4.70 -17.00 -18.94
CA ARG A 225 -3.71 -16.59 -17.94
C ARG A 225 -4.20 -15.43 -17.08
N ASN A 226 -4.89 -14.45 -17.66
CA ASN A 226 -5.46 -13.35 -16.87
C ASN A 226 -6.62 -13.83 -15.98
N TRP A 227 -7.41 -14.81 -16.44
CA TRP A 227 -8.42 -15.44 -15.60
C TRP A 227 -7.80 -16.24 -14.46
N SER A 228 -6.74 -17.01 -14.73
CA SER A 228 -5.94 -17.68 -13.68
C SER A 228 -5.33 -16.69 -12.71
N LEU A 229 -4.89 -15.50 -13.17
CA LEU A 229 -4.40 -14.43 -12.28
C LEU A 229 -5.50 -13.95 -11.32
N VAL A 230 -6.72 -13.70 -11.83
CA VAL A 230 -7.87 -13.34 -10.98
C VAL A 230 -8.17 -14.45 -9.97
N LYS A 231 -8.22 -15.71 -10.39
CA LYS A 231 -8.45 -16.84 -9.47
C LYS A 231 -7.35 -16.98 -8.42
N ALA A 232 -6.09 -16.83 -8.82
CA ALA A 232 -4.95 -16.88 -7.91
C ALA A 232 -5.00 -15.74 -6.88
N LEU A 233 -5.37 -14.52 -7.29
CA LEU A 233 -5.62 -13.40 -6.39
C LEU A 233 -6.70 -13.74 -5.34
N LEU A 234 -7.83 -14.31 -5.74
CA LEU A 234 -8.91 -14.70 -4.84
C LEU A 234 -8.52 -15.85 -3.89
N ALA A 235 -7.64 -16.75 -4.33
CA ALA A 235 -7.23 -17.94 -3.58
C ALA A 235 -6.10 -17.68 -2.57
N HIS A 236 -5.13 -16.86 -2.96
CA HIS A 236 -3.85 -16.74 -2.26
C HIS A 236 -3.61 -15.36 -1.64
N ALA A 237 -4.50 -14.40 -1.85
CA ALA A 237 -4.36 -13.06 -1.30
C ALA A 237 -5.63 -12.59 -0.60
N ASP A 238 -5.45 -11.76 0.42
CA ASP A 238 -6.56 -11.09 1.09
C ASP A 238 -6.88 -9.79 0.33
N VAL A 239 -7.52 -9.96 -0.83
CA VAL A 239 -7.89 -8.88 -1.75
C VAL A 239 -9.10 -8.10 -1.22
N GLN A 240 -8.96 -6.78 -1.18
CA GLN A 240 -10.04 -5.85 -0.86
C GLN A 240 -10.82 -5.45 -2.11
N LEU A 241 -10.10 -5.17 -3.22
CA LEU A 241 -10.69 -4.66 -4.46
C LEU A 241 -9.75 -4.92 -5.65
N ILE A 242 -10.33 -5.16 -6.81
CA ILE A 242 -9.67 -5.19 -8.12
C ILE A 242 -10.38 -4.17 -9.01
N LEU A 243 -9.65 -3.17 -9.49
CA LEU A 243 -10.14 -2.17 -10.43
C LEU A 243 -9.61 -2.47 -11.83
N VAL A 244 -10.53 -2.51 -12.80
CA VAL A 244 -10.20 -2.73 -14.21
C VAL A 244 -11.29 -2.19 -15.13
N ASP A 245 -10.96 -1.79 -16.36
CA ASP A 245 -11.91 -1.23 -17.31
C ASP A 245 -13.03 -2.24 -17.68
N ARG A 246 -14.24 -1.73 -17.93
CA ARG A 246 -15.44 -2.53 -18.19
C ARG A 246 -15.33 -3.37 -19.45
N ARG A 247 -14.57 -2.92 -20.46
CA ARG A 247 -14.31 -3.70 -21.68
C ARG A 247 -13.49 -4.97 -21.37
N VAL A 248 -12.51 -4.85 -20.47
CA VAL A 248 -11.71 -5.99 -19.99
C VAL A 248 -12.55 -6.91 -19.10
N GLN A 249 -13.41 -6.36 -18.24
CA GLN A 249 -14.34 -7.18 -17.44
C GLN A 249 -15.23 -8.04 -18.32
N LYS A 250 -15.79 -7.45 -19.39
CA LYS A 250 -16.68 -8.15 -20.32
C LYS A 250 -16.00 -9.39 -20.93
N VAL A 251 -14.81 -9.22 -21.52
CA VAL A 251 -14.11 -10.34 -22.18
C VAL A 251 -13.66 -11.42 -21.18
N LEU A 252 -13.27 -11.05 -19.96
CA LEU A 252 -12.91 -12.00 -18.91
C LEU A 252 -14.13 -12.76 -18.38
N TYR A 253 -15.23 -12.07 -18.14
CA TYR A 253 -16.48 -12.67 -17.69
C TYR A 253 -17.02 -13.66 -18.73
N GLU A 254 -17.08 -13.25 -20.01
CA GLU A 254 -17.51 -14.11 -21.12
C GLU A 254 -16.60 -15.34 -21.28
N TYR A 255 -15.29 -15.16 -21.16
CA TYR A 255 -14.33 -16.25 -21.16
C TYR A 255 -14.57 -17.22 -20.01
N ALA A 256 -14.70 -16.71 -18.78
CA ALA A 256 -14.89 -17.51 -17.57
C ALA A 256 -16.20 -18.32 -17.64
N LEU A 257 -17.29 -17.71 -18.10
CA LEU A 257 -18.56 -18.37 -18.29
C LEU A 257 -18.46 -19.49 -19.35
N LYS A 258 -17.78 -19.23 -20.47
CA LYS A 258 -17.52 -20.24 -21.51
C LYS A 258 -16.60 -21.36 -21.03
N ALA A 259 -15.67 -21.06 -20.12
CA ALA A 259 -14.80 -22.05 -19.47
C ALA A 259 -15.53 -22.92 -18.42
N GLY A 260 -16.82 -22.65 -18.16
CA GLY A 260 -17.66 -23.46 -17.28
C GLY A 260 -17.68 -23.01 -15.82
N GLU A 261 -17.19 -21.80 -15.53
CA GLU A 261 -17.29 -21.22 -14.18
C GLU A 261 -18.76 -20.94 -13.83
N ASP A 262 -19.12 -21.10 -12.55
CA ASP A 262 -20.49 -20.90 -12.09
C ASP A 262 -20.93 -19.43 -12.27
N LYS A 263 -22.06 -19.23 -12.98
CA LYS A 263 -22.55 -17.89 -13.31
C LYS A 263 -22.87 -17.06 -12.06
N ALA A 264 -23.49 -17.67 -11.03
CA ALA A 264 -23.86 -16.94 -9.83
C ALA A 264 -22.63 -16.46 -9.06
N TRP A 265 -21.59 -17.29 -8.99
CA TRP A 265 -20.30 -16.91 -8.46
C TRP A 265 -19.65 -15.79 -9.28
N LEU A 266 -19.62 -15.88 -10.61
CA LEU A 266 -19.12 -14.80 -11.47
C LEU A 266 -19.88 -13.48 -11.26
N ASP A 267 -21.22 -13.52 -11.21
CA ASP A 267 -22.04 -12.35 -10.94
C ASP A 267 -21.72 -11.74 -9.56
N SER A 268 -21.38 -12.54 -8.55
CA SER A 268 -20.94 -12.04 -7.24
C SER A 268 -19.58 -11.31 -7.28
N LEU A 269 -18.75 -11.60 -8.27
CA LEU A 269 -17.44 -10.97 -8.45
C LEU A 269 -17.54 -9.68 -9.27
N PHE A 270 -18.33 -9.67 -10.35
CA PHE A 270 -18.39 -8.60 -11.35
C PHE A 270 -19.65 -7.72 -11.24
N HIS A 271 -20.81 -8.29 -10.87
CA HIS A 271 -22.13 -7.67 -11.05
C HIS A 271 -22.93 -7.47 -9.75
N ALA A 272 -22.25 -7.37 -8.60
CA ALA A 272 -22.85 -7.11 -7.29
C ALA A 272 -22.79 -5.63 -6.84
N GLY A 273 -22.65 -4.67 -7.78
CA GLY A 273 -22.53 -3.24 -7.49
C GLY A 273 -21.31 -2.92 -6.61
N PHE A 274 -21.47 -2.08 -5.58
CA PHE A 274 -20.41 -1.84 -4.59
C PHE A 274 -19.92 -3.11 -3.87
N GLN A 275 -20.71 -4.20 -3.86
CA GLN A 275 -20.27 -5.46 -3.28
C GLN A 275 -19.39 -6.28 -4.23
N SER A 276 -19.27 -5.92 -5.52
CA SER A 276 -18.34 -6.58 -6.44
C SER A 276 -16.90 -6.40 -5.96
N ILE A 277 -16.10 -7.46 -6.02
CA ILE A 277 -14.65 -7.37 -5.78
C ILE A 277 -13.91 -6.89 -7.03
N ILE A 278 -14.47 -7.12 -8.23
CA ILE A 278 -13.96 -6.57 -9.49
C ILE A 278 -14.87 -5.42 -9.88
N ARG A 279 -14.34 -4.19 -9.89
CA ARG A 279 -15.13 -2.98 -10.16
C ARG A 279 -14.57 -2.20 -11.34
N HIS A 280 -15.47 -1.51 -12.03
CA HIS A 280 -15.10 -0.66 -13.14
C HIS A 280 -14.34 0.57 -12.66
N ALA A 281 -13.18 0.83 -13.25
CA ALA A 281 -12.51 2.11 -13.12
C ALA A 281 -12.04 2.60 -14.49
N ARG A 282 -12.38 3.86 -14.82
CA ARG A 282 -11.95 4.51 -16.06
C ARG A 282 -10.42 4.62 -16.08
N GLY A 283 -9.80 4.46 -17.25
CA GLY A 283 -8.35 4.53 -17.42
C GLY A 283 -7.59 3.25 -17.06
N HIS A 284 -8.24 2.23 -16.49
CA HIS A 284 -7.62 0.96 -16.11
C HIS A 284 -7.73 -0.08 -17.25
N ARG A 285 -7.34 0.32 -18.47
CA ARG A 285 -7.50 -0.48 -19.70
C ARG A 285 -6.30 -1.36 -20.03
N ASP A 286 -5.21 -1.25 -19.28
CA ASP A 286 -3.96 -1.96 -19.54
C ASP A 286 -3.35 -2.66 -18.33
N HIS A 287 -4.02 -2.59 -17.19
CA HIS A 287 -3.60 -3.24 -15.95
C HIS A 287 -4.80 -3.54 -15.05
N PHE A 288 -4.60 -4.45 -14.11
CA PHE A 288 -5.40 -4.57 -12.90
C PHE A 288 -4.80 -3.69 -11.82
N HIS A 289 -5.55 -2.75 -11.27
CA HIS A 289 -5.19 -2.13 -9.99
C HIS A 289 -5.76 -3.03 -8.90
N VAL A 290 -4.91 -3.59 -8.04
CA VAL A 290 -5.31 -4.51 -6.97
C VAL A 290 -5.00 -3.88 -5.63
N ARG A 291 -5.97 -3.91 -4.72
CA ARG A 291 -5.82 -3.50 -3.33
C ARG A 291 -5.89 -4.70 -2.41
N PHE A 292 -4.94 -4.80 -1.50
CA PHE A 292 -4.92 -5.80 -0.43
C PHE A 292 -5.36 -5.22 0.90
N PHE A 293 -5.92 -6.09 1.74
CA PHE A 293 -6.16 -5.75 3.13
C PHE A 293 -4.83 -5.60 3.88
N SER A 294 -3.81 -6.46 3.72
CA SER A 294 -2.58 -6.40 4.53
C SER A 294 -2.88 -6.16 6.03
N PRO A 295 -3.67 -7.06 6.63
CA PRO A 295 -4.37 -6.79 7.88
C PRO A 295 -3.44 -6.53 9.06
N ARG A 296 -2.26 -7.16 9.12
CA ARG A 296 -1.26 -6.86 10.16
C ARG A 296 -0.68 -5.47 9.97
N ALA A 297 -0.25 -5.12 8.76
CA ALA A 297 0.34 -3.82 8.48
C ALA A 297 -0.65 -2.66 8.74
N GLN A 298 -1.92 -2.83 8.39
CA GLN A 298 -2.98 -1.86 8.69
C GLN A 298 -3.25 -1.74 10.19
N GLU A 299 -3.39 -2.87 10.90
CA GLU A 299 -3.70 -2.84 12.33
C GLU A 299 -2.54 -2.25 13.14
N LEU A 300 -1.28 -2.54 12.76
CA LEU A 300 -0.11 -1.85 13.31
C LEU A 300 -0.19 -0.34 13.05
N GLY A 301 -0.54 0.07 11.82
CA GLY A 301 -0.63 1.48 11.48
C GLY A 301 -1.73 2.22 12.25
N ARG A 302 -2.86 1.56 12.47
CA ARG A 302 -3.96 2.06 13.31
C ARG A 302 -3.51 2.29 14.75
N ARG A 303 -2.81 1.31 15.35
CA ARG A 303 -2.30 1.38 16.73
C ARG A 303 -1.12 2.35 16.87
N LEU A 304 -0.29 2.50 15.84
CA LEU A 304 0.84 3.43 15.81
C LEU A 304 0.46 4.88 15.52
N ALA A 305 -0.65 5.15 14.84
CA ALA A 305 -1.10 6.50 14.50
C ALA A 305 -1.04 7.49 15.69
N PRO A 306 -1.56 7.19 16.90
CA PRO A 306 -1.44 8.10 18.05
C PRO A 306 -0.01 8.21 18.60
N LEU A 307 0.86 7.23 18.33
CA LEU A 307 2.23 7.13 18.83
C LEU A 307 3.25 7.82 17.91
N LEU A 308 2.87 8.20 16.69
CA LEU A 308 3.79 8.84 15.73
C LEU A 308 4.50 10.08 16.30
N ALA A 309 3.86 10.80 17.24
CA ALA A 309 4.44 11.94 17.93
C ALA A 309 5.68 11.64 18.77
N LEU A 310 5.91 10.37 19.11
CA LEU A 310 7.12 9.91 19.81
C LEU A 310 8.35 9.87 18.89
N GLN A 311 8.15 9.99 17.56
CA GLN A 311 9.20 10.01 16.55
C GLN A 311 8.97 11.23 15.62
N PRO A 312 9.56 12.41 15.92
CA PRO A 312 9.25 13.66 15.21
C PRO A 312 9.38 13.57 13.68
N ASP A 313 10.39 12.87 13.18
CA ASP A 313 10.61 12.69 11.73
C ASP A 313 9.51 11.83 11.06
N GLN A 314 8.79 11.04 11.86
CA GLN A 314 7.69 10.18 11.42
C GLN A 314 6.31 10.78 11.76
N ASN A 315 6.27 11.92 12.45
CA ASN A 315 5.03 12.58 12.88
C ASN A 315 4.44 13.44 11.76
N ILE A 316 4.05 12.78 10.67
CA ILE A 316 3.54 13.42 9.44
C ILE A 316 2.19 12.77 9.09
N ALA A 317 1.18 13.61 8.85
CA ALA A 317 -0.10 13.18 8.29
C ALA A 317 -0.19 13.55 6.81
N MET A 318 -0.78 12.69 5.99
CA MET A 318 -1.10 13.02 4.60
C MET A 318 -2.52 13.57 4.52
N HIS A 319 -2.69 14.70 3.85
CA HIS A 319 -3.98 15.38 3.73
C HIS A 319 -4.27 15.72 2.27
N ARG A 320 -5.37 15.18 1.73
CA ARG A 320 -5.89 15.56 0.42
C ARG A 320 -6.84 16.75 0.56
N VAL A 321 -6.47 17.87 -0.05
CA VAL A 321 -7.22 19.13 -0.05
C VAL A 321 -8.60 18.91 -0.67
N ARG A 322 -9.64 19.31 0.06
CA ARG A 322 -11.05 19.29 -0.36
C ARG A 322 -11.56 20.70 -0.58
N SER A 323 -12.75 20.81 -1.18
CA SER A 323 -13.43 22.10 -1.32
C SER A 323 -13.62 22.75 0.06
N GLY A 324 -13.26 24.03 0.19
CA GLY A 324 -13.34 24.79 1.44
C GLY A 324 -12.13 24.67 2.37
N ASP A 325 -11.15 23.81 2.08
CA ASP A 325 -9.94 23.72 2.91
C ASP A 325 -9.05 24.96 2.76
N THR A 326 -8.48 25.42 3.88
CA THR A 326 -7.47 26.48 3.94
C THR A 326 -6.24 26.00 4.70
N LEU A 327 -5.06 26.57 4.45
CA LEU A 327 -3.84 26.22 5.20
C LEU A 327 -4.02 26.39 6.72
N GLY A 328 -4.76 27.41 7.15
CA GLY A 328 -5.06 27.65 8.57
C GLY A 328 -5.95 26.56 9.17
N ALA A 329 -7.04 26.22 8.48
CA ALA A 329 -7.95 25.16 8.94
C ALA A 329 -7.28 23.78 8.96
N ILE A 330 -6.45 23.47 7.95
CA ILE A 330 -5.65 22.24 7.91
C ILE A 330 -4.65 22.24 9.07
N ALA A 331 -3.87 23.32 9.24
CA ALA A 331 -2.91 23.40 10.33
C ALA A 331 -3.57 23.19 11.69
N LEU A 332 -4.73 23.80 11.92
CA LEU A 332 -5.49 23.63 13.16
C LEU A 332 -6.00 22.19 13.33
N ARG A 333 -6.53 21.56 12.28
CA ARG A 333 -7.04 20.17 12.32
C ARG A 333 -5.95 19.19 12.75
N TYR A 334 -4.74 19.38 12.24
CA TYR A 334 -3.61 18.48 12.43
C TYR A 334 -2.66 18.92 13.55
N ASN A 335 -2.96 19.96 14.33
CA ASN A 335 -2.01 20.50 15.31
C ASN A 335 -0.62 20.80 14.70
N SER A 336 -0.64 21.49 13.56
CA SER A 336 0.52 21.91 12.78
C SER A 336 0.57 23.44 12.68
N THR A 337 1.38 23.98 11.77
CA THR A 337 1.36 25.40 11.41
C THR A 337 1.36 25.61 9.91
N VAL A 338 0.80 26.75 9.50
CA VAL A 338 0.84 27.23 8.11
C VAL A 338 2.29 27.25 7.59
N ASN A 339 3.25 27.72 8.39
CA ASN A 339 4.65 27.72 7.98
C ASN A 339 5.21 26.29 7.81
N GLY A 340 4.89 25.37 8.73
CA GLY A 340 5.25 23.96 8.62
C GLY A 340 4.69 23.30 7.36
N LEU A 341 3.41 23.52 7.07
CA LEU A 341 2.74 23.06 5.85
C LEU A 341 3.43 23.59 4.60
N ARG A 342 3.70 24.91 4.55
CA ARG A 342 4.34 25.55 3.39
C ARG A 342 5.75 25.01 3.16
N LYS A 343 6.55 24.88 4.23
CA LYS A 343 7.92 24.37 4.15
C LYS A 343 7.92 22.90 3.69
N SER A 344 7.10 22.05 4.30
CA SER A 344 7.03 20.61 3.98
C SER A 344 6.61 20.37 2.52
N ASN A 345 5.69 21.18 2.00
CA ASN A 345 5.12 21.02 0.66
C ASN A 345 5.69 21.98 -0.38
N ARG A 346 6.75 22.73 -0.06
CA ARG A 346 7.40 23.72 -0.93
C ARG A 346 6.42 24.75 -1.51
N LEU A 347 5.41 25.16 -0.73
CA LEU A 347 4.38 26.11 -1.16
C LEU A 347 4.90 27.55 -1.07
N ARG A 348 4.80 28.28 -2.18
CA ARG A 348 5.20 29.69 -2.26
C ARG A 348 4.18 30.66 -1.64
N GLY A 349 2.93 30.24 -1.50
CA GLY A 349 1.84 31.05 -0.94
C GLY A 349 0.78 30.19 -0.25
N ASN A 350 -0.43 30.73 -0.15
CA ASN A 350 -1.55 30.10 0.55
C ASN A 350 -2.57 29.43 -0.37
N LEU A 351 -2.39 29.54 -1.69
CA LEU A 351 -3.30 28.94 -2.67
C LEU A 351 -3.15 27.42 -2.66
N LEU A 352 -4.26 26.73 -2.40
CA LEU A 352 -4.39 25.28 -2.46
C LEU A 352 -5.21 24.88 -3.68
N ARG A 353 -4.88 23.75 -4.29
CA ARG A 353 -5.69 23.16 -5.37
C ARG A 353 -6.50 21.99 -4.81
N ILE A 354 -7.78 21.91 -5.15
CA ILE A 354 -8.61 20.75 -4.78
C ILE A 354 -7.96 19.48 -5.33
N GLY A 355 -7.89 18.44 -4.50
CA GLY A 355 -7.24 17.18 -4.81
C GLY A 355 -5.71 17.16 -4.60
N GLN A 356 -5.08 18.31 -4.32
CA GLN A 356 -3.68 18.37 -3.93
C GLN A 356 -3.46 17.60 -2.63
N VAL A 357 -2.42 16.75 -2.58
CA VAL A 357 -2.04 16.07 -1.33
C VAL A 357 -0.90 16.82 -0.65
N LEU A 358 -1.04 17.05 0.65
CA LEU A 358 -0.09 17.75 1.50
C LEU A 358 0.49 16.80 2.54
N SER A 359 1.80 16.85 2.71
CA SER A 359 2.53 16.32 3.86
C SER A 359 2.44 17.31 5.02
N VAL A 360 1.75 16.93 6.10
CA VAL A 360 1.44 17.78 7.24
C VAL A 360 2.29 17.38 8.44
N PRO A 361 3.39 18.10 8.75
CA PRO A 361 4.20 17.81 9.93
C PRO A 361 3.44 18.19 11.21
N LEU A 362 3.26 17.24 12.10
CA LEU A 362 2.48 17.36 13.34
C LEU A 362 3.41 17.80 14.49
N ARG A 363 2.94 18.67 15.39
CA ARG A 363 3.73 19.15 16.56
C ARG A 363 3.56 18.32 17.82
N GLY A 364 2.73 17.29 17.76
CA GLY A 364 2.41 16.39 18.85
C GLY A 364 1.43 15.31 18.37
N PRO A 365 0.79 14.58 19.29
CA PRO A 365 -0.23 13.60 18.93
C PRO A 365 -1.39 14.27 18.19
N CYS A 366 -1.83 13.65 17.10
CA CYS A 366 -2.97 14.13 16.34
C CYS A 366 -4.26 13.48 16.85
N THR A 367 -5.05 14.21 17.64
CA THR A 367 -6.30 13.69 18.23
C THR A 367 -7.51 13.75 17.28
N ARG A 368 -7.39 14.45 16.15
CA ARG A 368 -8.45 14.66 15.14
C ARG A 368 -8.09 14.13 13.76
N CYS A 369 -7.01 13.36 13.65
CA CYS A 369 -6.64 12.72 12.40
C CYS A 369 -7.64 11.61 12.09
N PRO A 370 -8.08 11.46 10.82
CA PRO A 370 -8.88 10.30 10.45
C PRO A 370 -7.99 9.05 10.54
N VAL A 371 -8.44 8.06 11.30
CA VAL A 371 -7.77 6.77 11.46
C VAL A 371 -8.71 5.70 10.88
N PRO A 372 -8.21 4.75 10.06
CA PRO A 372 -9.02 3.65 9.57
C PRO A 372 -9.66 2.85 10.73
N PRO A 373 -10.87 2.29 10.54
CA PRO A 373 -11.43 1.38 11.54
C PRO A 373 -10.55 0.12 11.71
N PRO A 374 -10.73 -0.66 12.79
CA PRO A 374 -10.11 -1.97 12.92
C PRO A 374 -10.38 -2.84 11.69
N VAL A 375 -9.36 -3.54 11.21
CA VAL A 375 -9.48 -4.37 10.01
C VAL A 375 -10.23 -5.66 10.33
N VAL A 376 -11.25 -5.97 9.55
CA VAL A 376 -11.95 -7.27 9.57
C VAL A 376 -11.83 -7.88 8.19
N LEU A 377 -11.21 -9.06 8.09
CA LEU A 377 -11.09 -9.76 6.82
C LEU A 377 -12.42 -10.45 6.48
N PRO A 378 -13.00 -10.21 5.30
CA PRO A 378 -14.12 -11.00 4.83
C PRO A 378 -13.67 -12.42 4.45
N PRO A 379 -14.58 -13.41 4.43
CA PRO A 379 -14.30 -14.70 3.84
C PRO A 379 -13.83 -14.57 2.39
N ARG A 380 -12.90 -15.43 1.96
CA ARG A 380 -12.42 -15.44 0.58
C ARG A 380 -13.53 -15.85 -0.38
N ARG A 381 -13.61 -15.17 -1.52
CA ARG A 381 -14.63 -15.39 -2.57
C ARG A 381 -14.23 -16.51 -3.52
N LEU A 382 -13.89 -17.67 -2.98
CA LEU A 382 -13.50 -18.83 -3.76
C LEU A 382 -14.71 -19.38 -4.53
N ALA A 383 -14.47 -19.91 -5.72
CA ALA A 383 -15.47 -20.71 -6.41
C ALA A 383 -15.85 -21.90 -5.51
N ALA A 384 -17.12 -22.28 -5.50
CA ALA A 384 -17.53 -23.51 -4.84
C ALA A 384 -16.71 -24.66 -5.44
N ALA A 385 -16.14 -25.52 -4.58
CA ALA A 385 -15.47 -26.72 -5.07
C ALA A 385 -16.48 -27.51 -5.92
N PRO A 386 -16.06 -28.07 -7.07
CA PRO A 386 -16.96 -28.88 -7.87
C PRO A 386 -17.54 -29.96 -6.96
N ALA A 387 -18.88 -30.03 -6.89
CA ALA A 387 -19.56 -31.04 -6.11
C ALA A 387 -19.01 -32.40 -6.57
N GLN A 388 -18.21 -33.05 -5.72
CA GLN A 388 -17.81 -34.42 -5.97
C GLN A 388 -19.11 -35.19 -6.04
N THR A 389 -19.45 -35.67 -7.24
CA THR A 389 -20.52 -36.64 -7.46
C THR A 389 -20.07 -37.95 -6.85
N GLY A 390 -20.07 -37.98 -5.51
CA GLY A 390 -19.89 -39.16 -4.71
C GLY A 390 -21.08 -40.07 -4.99
N THR A 391 -20.86 -41.03 -5.88
CA THR A 391 -21.67 -42.23 -5.93
C THR A 391 -21.46 -42.92 -4.59
N LEU A 392 -22.37 -42.66 -3.64
CA LEU A 392 -22.51 -43.45 -2.43
C LEU A 392 -22.95 -44.85 -2.86
N ALA A 393 -21.96 -45.71 -3.17
CA ALA A 393 -22.17 -47.14 -3.16
C ALA A 393 -22.54 -47.51 -1.72
N ALA A 394 -23.79 -47.91 -1.54
CA ALA A 394 -24.32 -48.42 -0.28
C ALA A 394 -23.54 -49.67 0.15
N GLY A 395 -22.50 -49.49 0.96
CA GLY A 395 -21.88 -50.53 1.76
C GLY A 395 -22.74 -50.79 3.00
N LYS A 396 -23.15 -52.05 3.19
CA LYS A 396 -23.94 -52.56 4.31
C LYS A 396 -23.43 -52.08 5.69
N PRO A 397 -24.33 -51.91 6.68
CA PRO A 397 -23.94 -51.61 8.04
C PRO A 397 -23.20 -52.80 8.66
N MET A 398 -22.01 -52.56 9.19
CA MET A 398 -21.28 -53.52 10.01
C MET A 398 -21.77 -53.36 11.45
N GLU A 399 -22.22 -54.46 12.05
CA GLU A 399 -22.74 -54.54 13.42
C GLU A 399 -21.72 -54.02 14.46
N ALA A 400 -22.26 -53.31 15.45
CA ALA A 400 -21.53 -52.85 16.63
C ALA A 400 -21.16 -54.03 17.53
N VAL A 401 -19.87 -54.17 17.83
CA VAL A 401 -19.36 -55.04 18.90
C VAL A 401 -19.19 -54.18 20.17
N PRO A 402 -19.63 -54.63 21.35
CA PRO A 402 -19.65 -53.81 22.56
C PRO A 402 -18.26 -53.61 23.17
N ALA A 403 -18.05 -52.42 23.73
CA ALA A 403 -16.86 -52.02 24.45
C ALA A 403 -16.81 -52.64 25.86
N THR A 404 -15.77 -53.42 26.13
CA THR A 404 -15.31 -53.72 27.50
C THR A 404 -13.78 -53.78 27.51
N GLY A 405 -13.12 -52.89 28.24
CA GLY A 405 -11.66 -52.97 28.41
C GLY A 405 -11.05 -51.73 29.06
N LYS A 406 -10.91 -51.82 30.38
CA LYS A 406 -10.15 -51.03 31.37
C LYS A 406 -9.07 -50.05 30.87
N SER A 407 -9.02 -48.92 31.58
CA SER A 407 -7.97 -47.92 31.66
C SER A 407 -6.62 -48.50 32.08
N GLU A 408 -5.56 -48.19 31.34
CA GLU A 408 -4.17 -48.21 31.80
C GLU A 408 -3.45 -46.97 31.26
N GLU A 409 -2.79 -46.27 32.18
CA GLU A 409 -2.07 -45.01 32.05
C GLU A 409 -0.62 -45.27 31.58
N PRO A 410 -0.06 -44.51 30.61
CA PRO A 410 1.36 -44.64 30.27
C PRO A 410 2.24 -43.64 31.05
N PRO A 411 3.49 -44.02 31.38
CA PRO A 411 4.37 -43.29 32.30
C PRO A 411 5.09 -42.08 31.67
N ALA A 412 5.65 -41.27 32.57
CA ALA A 412 6.33 -40.00 32.34
C ALA A 412 7.66 -40.07 31.58
N SER A 413 7.87 -39.05 30.74
CA SER A 413 9.08 -38.31 30.34
C SER A 413 10.48 -38.94 30.48
N GLU A 414 11.25 -38.92 29.38
CA GLU A 414 12.72 -38.92 29.40
C GLU A 414 13.25 -37.78 28.49
N GLU A 415 14.05 -36.88 29.06
CA GLU A 415 14.70 -35.73 28.38
C GLU A 415 15.90 -36.18 27.52
N PRO A 416 16.18 -35.53 26.37
CA PRO A 416 17.41 -35.76 25.62
C PRO A 416 18.59 -34.94 26.17
N LYS A 417 19.71 -35.63 26.45
CA LYS A 417 21.02 -35.07 26.83
C LYS A 417 21.64 -34.18 25.72
N PRO A 418 22.43 -33.15 26.08
CA PRO A 418 23.11 -32.27 25.14
C PRO A 418 24.34 -32.94 24.49
N GLN A 419 24.48 -32.78 23.17
CA GLN A 419 25.68 -33.19 22.41
C GLN A 419 26.78 -32.12 22.48
N SER A 420 28.02 -32.54 22.71
CA SER A 420 29.22 -31.71 22.75
C SER A 420 29.71 -31.33 21.34
N PRO A 421 30.37 -30.18 21.15
CA PRO A 421 30.81 -29.72 19.83
C PRO A 421 32.13 -30.36 19.40
N THR A 422 32.16 -30.87 18.16
CA THR A 422 33.37 -31.34 17.47
C THR A 422 34.21 -30.16 17.01
N VAL A 423 35.49 -30.15 17.42
CA VAL A 423 36.54 -29.23 16.99
C VAL A 423 36.95 -29.55 15.55
N VAL A 424 36.89 -28.56 14.65
CA VAL A 424 37.51 -28.63 13.31
C VAL A 424 38.77 -27.78 13.33
N GLY A 425 39.91 -28.45 13.11
CA GLY A 425 41.23 -27.84 13.03
C GLY A 425 41.45 -27.06 11.74
N THR A 426 42.24 -26.00 11.85
CA THR A 426 42.87 -25.23 10.78
C THR A 426 43.95 -26.04 10.06
N PRO A 427 44.26 -25.71 8.79
CA PRO A 427 45.60 -25.89 8.27
C PRO A 427 46.22 -24.53 7.91
N THR A 428 47.44 -24.33 8.42
CA THR A 428 48.40 -23.34 7.94
C THR A 428 49.31 -24.03 6.93
N SER A 429 49.38 -23.50 5.71
CA SER A 429 50.61 -23.23 4.93
C SER A 429 50.25 -22.72 3.54
#